data_AF-A0A2M6ZS85-F1
#
_entry.id   AF-A0A2M6ZS85-F1
#
_cell.length_a   1.000
_cell.length_b   1.000
_cell.length_c   1.000
_cell.angle_alpha   90.00
_cell.angle_beta   90.00
_cell.angle_gamma   90.00
#
_symmetry.space_group_name_H-M   'P 1'
#
loop_
_entity.id
_entity.type
_entity.pdbx_description
1 polymer ?
#
loop_
_entity_poly.entity_id
_entity_poly.type
_entity_poly.pdbx_seq_one_letter_code
_entity_poly.pdbx_strand_id
1 'polypeptide(L)'
;GRGIIAGHLVECSGHVCGGNFSGWKDTPEPWKMGYPIAEVYENGDAIITKVPGSGGMITLATCTEQLLYEMHDPANFMSPDVIADITSPDWKRWAKTR
;
A
#
# COMPACT_ATOMS: atom_id res chain seq x y z
N GLY A 1 4.91 13.32 3.85
CA GLY A 1 4.71 11.88 4.11
C GLY A 1 3.47 11.31 3.43
N ARG A 2 2.25 11.65 3.89
CA ARG A 2 1.01 10.93 3.55
C ARG A 2 0.74 10.70 2.05
N GLY A 3 0.87 11.73 1.22
CA GLY A 3 0.68 11.61 -0.23
C GLY A 3 1.71 10.69 -0.90
N ILE A 4 2.97 10.73 -0.45
CA ILE A 4 4.03 9.83 -0.94
C ILE A 4 3.71 8.39 -0.58
N ILE A 5 3.28 8.12 0.66
CA ILE A 5 2.89 6.78 1.11
C ILE A 5 1.70 6.27 0.28
N ALA A 6 0.65 7.09 0.11
CA ALA A 6 -0.52 6.71 -0.67
C ALA A 6 -0.17 6.39 -2.13
N GLY A 7 0.62 7.25 -2.76
CA GLY A 7 1.08 7.06 -4.15
C GLY A 7 1.96 5.81 -4.29
N HIS A 8 2.90 5.63 -3.37
CA HIS A 8 3.79 4.48 -3.37
C HIS A 8 3.03 3.14 -3.21
N LEU A 9 2.02 3.10 -2.33
CA LEU A 9 1.22 1.90 -2.14
C LEU A 9 0.43 1.51 -3.41
N VAL A 10 0.11 2.44 -4.31
CA VAL A 10 -0.69 2.15 -5.52
C VAL A 10 0.12 2.04 -6.81
N GLU A 11 1.38 2.46 -6.83
CA GLU A 11 2.19 2.50 -8.06
C GLU A 11 2.65 1.11 -8.53
N CYS A 12 2.99 0.22 -7.59
CA CYS A 12 3.55 -1.09 -7.89
C CYS A 12 2.46 -2.16 -8.15
N SER A 13 1.32 -1.74 -8.71
CA SER A 13 0.24 -2.63 -9.16
C SER A 13 -0.24 -3.59 -8.06
N GLY A 14 -0.37 -4.89 -8.35
CA GLY A 14 -0.92 -5.89 -7.43
C GLY A 14 -0.04 -6.24 -6.22
N HIS A 15 1.16 -5.64 -6.05
CA HIS A 15 2.04 -5.99 -4.94
C HIS A 15 1.37 -5.75 -3.58
N VAL A 16 0.79 -4.56 -3.38
CA VAL A 16 0.05 -4.22 -2.16
C VAL A 16 -1.23 -5.08 -1.99
N CYS A 17 -1.73 -5.65 -3.09
CA CYS A 17 -2.88 -6.57 -3.10
C CYS A 17 -2.52 -8.01 -2.72
N GLY A 18 -1.28 -8.27 -2.29
CA GLY A 18 -0.82 -9.60 -1.89
C GLY A 18 0.12 -10.28 -2.89
N GLY A 19 0.45 -9.63 -4.01
CA GLY A 19 1.26 -10.22 -5.08
C GLY A 19 2.69 -10.55 -4.67
N ASN A 20 3.31 -9.67 -3.87
CA ASN A 20 4.66 -9.85 -3.31
C ASN A 20 4.61 -10.03 -1.79
N PHE A 21 3.47 -10.47 -1.26
CA PHE A 21 3.31 -10.69 0.16
C PHE A 21 3.85 -12.07 0.54
N SER A 22 4.68 -12.16 1.57
CA SER A 22 5.22 -13.42 2.10
C SER A 22 4.12 -14.45 2.44
N GLY A 23 2.93 -13.98 2.84
CA GLY A 23 1.73 -14.78 3.04
C GLY A 23 0.88 -15.02 1.78
N TRP A 24 1.46 -14.99 0.58
CA TRP A 24 0.73 -15.12 -0.70
C TRP A 24 -0.16 -16.37 -0.80
N LYS A 25 0.15 -17.45 -0.06
CA LYS A 25 -0.67 -18.68 -0.04
C LYS A 25 -2.07 -18.46 0.52
N ASP A 26 -2.22 -17.49 1.42
CA ASP A 26 -3.50 -17.12 2.03
C ASP A 26 -4.21 -16.02 1.23
N THR A 27 -3.62 -15.56 0.13
CA THR A 27 -4.20 -14.53 -0.72
C THR A 27 -5.33 -15.14 -1.55
N PRO A 28 -6.57 -14.60 -1.48
CA PRO A 28 -7.70 -15.12 -2.26
C PRO A 28 -7.50 -14.95 -3.76
N GLU A 29 -7.82 -15.98 -4.56
CA GLU A 29 -7.78 -15.93 -6.04
C GLU A 29 -6.54 -15.19 -6.61
N PRO A 30 -5.30 -15.61 -6.29
CA PRO A 30 -4.09 -14.86 -6.64
C PRO A 30 -3.88 -14.76 -8.16
N TRP A 31 -4.45 -15.68 -8.94
CA TRP A 31 -4.47 -15.64 -10.41
C TRP A 31 -5.40 -14.55 -10.98
N LYS A 32 -6.27 -13.95 -10.17
CA LYS A 32 -7.24 -12.91 -10.53
C LYS A 32 -6.97 -11.61 -9.74
N MET A 33 -5.71 -11.36 -9.41
CA MET A 33 -5.32 -10.24 -8.56
C MET A 33 -5.83 -8.90 -9.10
N GLY A 34 -6.40 -8.09 -8.21
CA GLY A 34 -6.83 -6.74 -8.54
C GLY A 34 -5.69 -5.74 -8.53
N TYR A 35 -6.02 -4.53 -8.96
CA TYR A 35 -5.18 -3.35 -8.76
C TYR A 35 -5.67 -2.56 -7.54
N PRO A 36 -4.74 -1.90 -6.83
CA PRO A 36 -5.10 -1.09 -5.68
C PRO A 36 -5.76 0.21 -6.10
N ILE A 37 -6.56 0.75 -5.20
CA ILE A 37 -7.25 2.04 -5.32
C ILE A 37 -6.94 2.81 -4.04
N ALA A 38 -6.52 4.07 -4.18
CA ALA A 38 -6.42 5.02 -3.07
C ALA A 38 -7.59 6.00 -3.12
N GLU A 39 -8.47 5.95 -2.13
CA GLU A 39 -9.49 6.97 -1.89
C GLU A 39 -8.88 8.06 -1.00
N VAL A 40 -8.54 9.23 -1.56
CA VAL A 40 -7.88 10.33 -0.84
C VAL A 40 -8.88 11.41 -0.47
N TYR A 41 -8.84 11.87 0.78
CA TYR A 41 -9.76 12.86 1.34
C TYR A 41 -9.09 14.25 1.48
N GLU A 42 -9.89 15.32 1.54
CA GLU A 42 -9.38 16.70 1.63
C GLU A 42 -8.48 16.95 2.86
N ASN A 43 -8.69 16.21 3.94
CA ASN A 43 -7.87 16.29 5.15
C ASN A 43 -6.52 15.53 5.03
N GLY A 44 -6.23 14.94 3.86
CA GLY A 44 -5.03 14.18 3.58
C GLY A 44 -5.03 12.75 4.12
N ASP A 45 -6.16 12.26 4.63
CA ASP A 45 -6.35 10.84 4.92
C ASP A 45 -6.54 10.06 3.60
N ALA A 46 -6.19 8.77 3.61
CA ALA A 46 -6.41 7.88 2.49
C ALA A 46 -6.89 6.51 2.95
N ILE A 47 -7.80 5.89 2.18
CA ILE A 47 -8.16 4.48 2.30
C ILE A 47 -7.57 3.74 1.12
N ILE A 48 -6.77 2.71 1.41
CA ILE A 48 -6.30 1.78 0.39
C ILE A 48 -7.29 0.62 0.30
N THR A 49 -7.76 0.36 -0.92
CA THR A 49 -8.63 -0.74 -1.27
C THR A 49 -8.19 -1.36 -2.60
N LYS A 50 -8.98 -2.26 -3.17
CA LYS A 50 -8.71 -2.90 -4.46
C LYS A 50 -9.98 -2.98 -5.31
N VAL A 51 -9.81 -3.25 -6.60
CA VAL A 51 -10.94 -3.45 -7.53
C VAL A 51 -11.95 -4.46 -6.96
N PRO A 52 -13.25 -4.09 -6.85
CA PRO A 52 -14.29 -5.01 -6.38
C PRO A 52 -14.40 -6.27 -7.25
N GLY A 53 -14.61 -7.43 -6.63
CA GLY A 53 -14.73 -8.71 -7.34
C GLY A 53 -13.42 -9.29 -7.91
N SER A 54 -12.28 -8.64 -7.66
CA SER A 54 -10.95 -9.19 -7.91
C SER A 54 -10.51 -10.12 -6.77
N GLY A 55 -9.51 -10.97 -7.06
CA GLY A 55 -8.69 -11.60 -6.02
C GLY A 55 -7.75 -10.60 -5.34
N GLY A 56 -6.89 -11.12 -4.47
CA GLY A 56 -6.00 -10.32 -3.63
C GLY A 56 -6.61 -9.95 -2.28
N MET A 57 -5.82 -9.26 -1.47
CA MET A 57 -6.22 -8.73 -0.16
C MET A 57 -5.48 -7.42 0.11
N ILE A 58 -6.16 -6.48 0.76
CA ILE A 58 -5.54 -5.27 1.32
C ILE A 58 -5.61 -5.38 2.83
N THR A 59 -4.46 -5.53 3.46
CA THR A 59 -4.35 -5.57 4.93
C THR A 59 -3.21 -4.70 5.39
N LEU A 60 -3.15 -4.44 6.70
CA LEU A 60 -1.99 -3.77 7.27
C LEU A 60 -0.69 -4.52 6.91
N ALA A 61 -0.71 -5.86 6.91
CA ALA A 61 0.45 -6.67 6.59
C ALA A 61 0.91 -6.49 5.13
N THR A 62 -0.01 -6.52 4.16
CA THR A 62 0.35 -6.33 2.74
C THR A 62 0.85 -4.92 2.46
N CYS A 63 0.24 -3.89 3.06
CA CYS A 63 0.72 -2.51 2.95
C CYS A 63 2.08 -2.31 3.63
N THR A 64 2.30 -2.92 4.79
CA THR A 64 3.58 -2.81 5.51
C THR A 64 4.69 -3.50 4.74
N GLU A 65 4.44 -4.69 4.18
CA GLU A 65 5.44 -5.41 3.38
C GLU A 65 5.82 -4.62 2.12
N GLN A 66 4.85 -4.03 1.40
CA GLN A 66 5.16 -3.16 0.26
C GLN A 66 6.10 -2.00 0.64
N LEU A 67 5.80 -1.31 1.75
CA LEU A 67 6.61 -0.19 2.20
C LEU A 67 8.00 -0.65 2.66
N LEU A 68 8.11 -1.77 3.38
CA LEU A 68 9.39 -2.29 3.83
C LEU A 68 10.25 -2.84 2.69
N TYR A 69 9.62 -3.37 1.64
CA TYR A 69 10.32 -3.94 0.50
C TYR A 69 11.07 -2.88 -0.31
N GLU A 70 10.46 -1.69 -0.48
CA GLU A 70 10.96 -0.65 -1.39
C GLU A 70 11.49 0.60 -0.66
N MET A 71 11.10 0.81 0.60
CA MET A 71 11.55 1.95 1.40
C MET A 71 12.57 1.47 2.43
N HIS A 72 13.86 1.52 2.06
CA HIS A 72 14.97 1.11 2.93
C HIS A 72 15.11 1.98 4.17
N ASP A 73 15.35 3.29 3.99
CA ASP A 73 15.46 4.26 5.09
C ASP A 73 14.22 5.16 5.14
N PRO A 74 13.28 4.92 6.07
CA PRO A 74 12.07 5.72 6.18
C PRO A 74 12.32 7.16 6.67
N ALA A 75 13.47 7.46 7.29
CA ALA A 75 13.81 8.84 7.64
C ALA A 75 14.33 9.63 6.43
N ASN A 76 14.83 8.93 5.41
CA ASN A 76 15.45 9.51 4.22
C ASN A 76 14.94 8.85 2.93
N PHE A 77 13.61 8.73 2.77
CA PHE A 77 13.06 8.14 1.56
C PHE A 77 13.31 9.06 0.36
N MET A 78 14.21 8.64 -0.53
CA MET A 78 14.63 9.44 -1.68
C MET A 78 13.71 9.19 -2.87
N SER A 79 13.08 10.26 -3.35
CA SER A 79 12.39 10.30 -4.64
C SER A 79 13.09 11.30 -5.57
N PRO A 80 12.82 11.30 -6.88
CA PRO A 80 13.44 12.24 -7.81
C PRO A 80 13.27 13.73 -7.44
N ASP A 81 12.17 14.06 -6.78
CA ASP A 81 11.80 15.45 -6.45
C ASP A 81 12.14 15.86 -5.01
N VAL A 82 12.05 14.92 -4.06
CA VAL A 82 12.18 15.20 -2.62
C VAL A 82 12.77 14.02 -1.83
N ILE A 83 13.42 14.35 -0.71
CA ILE A 83 13.74 13.38 0.36
C ILE A 83 12.66 13.53 1.44
N ALA A 84 11.99 12.44 1.81
CA ALA A 84 10.87 12.45 2.74
C ALA A 84 11.13 11.62 4.00
N ASP A 85 10.76 12.17 5.15
CA ASP A 85 10.61 11.44 6.41
C ASP A 85 9.19 10.86 6.51
N ILE A 86 9.11 9.54 6.61
CA ILE A 86 7.89 8.73 6.76
C ILE A 86 7.97 7.76 7.95
N THR A 87 8.84 8.01 8.92
CA THR A 87 9.09 7.13 10.08
C THR A 87 7.86 6.87 10.96
N SER A 88 6.85 7.75 10.95
CA SER A 88 5.65 7.64 11.78
C SER A 88 4.35 7.74 10.98
N PRO A 89 3.99 6.73 10.16
CA PRO A 89 2.69 6.70 9.50
C PRO A 89 1.57 6.47 10.54
N ASP A 90 0.48 7.23 10.48
CA ASP A 90 -0.70 7.01 11.32
C ASP A 90 -1.50 5.80 10.80
N TRP A 91 -1.03 4.59 11.11
CA TRP A 91 -1.53 3.33 10.56
C TRP A 91 -3.01 3.02 10.80
N LYS A 92 -3.65 3.67 11.77
CA LYS A 92 -5.05 3.38 12.15
C LYS A 92 -6.07 3.68 11.03
N ARG A 93 -5.65 4.31 9.93
CA ARG A 93 -6.55 4.80 8.87
C ARG A 93 -6.37 4.19 7.47
N TRP A 94 -5.37 3.34 7.23
CA TRP A 94 -4.87 3.11 5.86
C TRP A 94 -5.30 1.79 5.18
N ALA A 95 -5.72 0.77 5.92
CA ALA A 95 -6.05 -0.53 5.33
C ALA A 95 -7.45 -0.99 5.73
N LYS A 96 -8.36 -1.08 4.76
CA LYS A 96 -9.67 -1.73 4.92
C LYS A 96 -9.99 -2.56 3.69
N THR A 97 -10.14 -3.87 3.87
CA THR A 97 -10.82 -4.71 2.89
C THR A 97 -12.29 -4.31 2.88
N ARG A 98 -12.80 -3.91 1.71
CA ARG A 98 -14.24 -3.91 1.43
C ARG A 98 -14.56 -5.15 0.62
#